data_AF-A0A925S2N9-F1
#
_entry.id   AF-A0A925S2N9-F1
#
_cell.length_a   1.000
_cell.length_b   1.000
_cell.length_c   1.000
_cell.angle_alpha   90.00
_cell.angle_beta   90.00
_cell.angle_gamma   90.00
#
_symmetry.space_group_name_H-M   'P 1'
#
loop_
_entity.id
_entity.type
_entity.pdbx_description
1 polymer ?
#
loop_
_entity_poly.entity_id
_entity_poly.type
_entity_poly.pdbx_seq_one_letter_code
_entity_poly.pdbx_strand_id
1 'polypeptide(L)'
;MTTLGTPLSPSATKVMLLGSGELGKEVLIALQRLGVETIAVDRYDHAPGQQVAHHARTITMSDPAQLKALIEAERPHLVVPEIEAIATPMLEELEAAGIVRVIPTARAARLTMD
;
A
#
# COMPACT_ATOMS: atom_id res chain seq x y z
N MET A 1 12.57 -6.25 -19.34
CA MET A 1 11.52 -7.17 -18.87
C MET A 1 11.38 -6.95 -17.38
N THR A 2 10.18 -6.72 -16.85
CA THR A 2 9.98 -6.51 -15.40
C THR A 2 10.06 -7.87 -14.69
N THR A 3 10.92 -7.99 -13.68
CA THR A 3 11.04 -9.22 -12.87
C THR A 3 10.11 -9.12 -11.68
N LEU A 4 9.27 -10.14 -11.48
CA LEU A 4 8.44 -10.29 -10.29
C LEU A 4 8.95 -11.48 -9.47
N GLY A 5 9.01 -11.30 -8.15
CA GLY A 5 9.29 -12.39 -7.22
C GLY A 5 8.05 -13.20 -6.88
N THR A 6 8.23 -14.19 -6.02
CA THR A 6 7.16 -15.08 -5.56
C THR A 6 6.66 -14.62 -4.19
N PRO A 7 5.34 -14.53 -3.96
CA PRO A 7 4.83 -14.00 -2.70
C PRO A 7 5.18 -14.93 -1.54
N LEU A 8 5.34 -14.37 -0.34
CA LEU A 8 5.73 -15.09 0.89
C LEU A 8 7.12 -15.72 0.85
N SER A 9 7.97 -15.29 -0.10
CA SER A 9 9.35 -15.73 -0.22
C SER A 9 10.32 -14.54 -0.08
N PRO A 10 11.62 -14.78 0.17
CA PRO A 10 12.61 -13.70 0.25
C PRO A 10 12.73 -12.85 -1.01
N SER A 11 12.28 -13.33 -2.17
CA SER A 11 12.31 -12.59 -3.44
C SER A 11 11.03 -11.78 -3.71
N ALA A 12 10.01 -11.85 -2.85
CA ALA A 12 8.68 -11.33 -3.11
C ALA A 12 8.66 -9.87 -3.58
N THR A 13 7.92 -9.61 -4.66
CA THR A 13 7.49 -8.25 -4.98
C THR A 13 6.29 -7.92 -4.11
N LYS A 14 6.42 -6.90 -3.27
CA LYS A 14 5.40 -6.49 -2.28
C LYS A 14 4.70 -5.19 -2.68
N VAL A 15 3.37 -5.18 -2.62
CA VAL A 15 2.55 -3.98 -2.84
C VAL A 15 1.65 -3.75 -1.64
N MET A 16 1.67 -2.52 -1.13
CA MET A 16 0.79 -2.04 -0.06
C MET A 16 -0.30 -1.17 -0.66
N LEU A 17 -1.55 -1.45 -0.30
CA LEU A 17 -2.73 -0.68 -0.68
C LEU A 17 -3.24 0.08 0.55
N LEU A 18 -3.39 1.40 0.46
CA LEU A 18 -3.91 2.26 1.51
C LEU A 18 -5.35 2.67 1.18
N GLY A 19 -6.32 2.09 1.89
CA GLY A 19 -7.73 2.09 1.48
C GLY A 19 -8.05 0.77 0.78
N SER A 20 -8.82 -0.09 1.43
CA SER A 20 -9.03 -1.48 1.02
C SER A 20 -10.52 -1.78 0.77
N GLY A 21 -11.22 -0.84 0.12
CA GLY A 21 -12.59 -1.00 -0.36
C GLY A 21 -12.72 -1.99 -1.53
N GLU A 22 -13.86 -1.93 -2.23
CA GLU A 22 -14.18 -2.81 -3.35
C GLU A 22 -13.26 -2.61 -4.56
N LEU A 23 -12.84 -1.37 -4.85
CA LEU A 23 -11.89 -1.08 -5.92
C LEU A 23 -10.53 -1.67 -5.59
N GLY A 24 -10.07 -1.42 -4.37
CA GLY A 24 -8.88 -2.02 -3.78
C GLY A 24 -8.86 -3.54 -3.88
N LYS A 25 -9.98 -4.20 -3.56
CA LYS A 25 -10.12 -5.65 -3.63
C LYS A 25 -9.80 -6.21 -5.02
N GLU A 26 -10.33 -5.61 -6.08
CA GLU A 26 -10.07 -6.06 -7.46
C GLU A 26 -8.61 -5.83 -7.88
N VAL A 27 -8.01 -4.71 -7.45
CA VAL A 27 -6.57 -4.45 -7.66
C VAL A 27 -5.71 -5.52 -6.98
N LEU A 28 -6.02 -5.87 -5.72
CA LEU A 28 -5.30 -6.90 -4.98
C LEU A 28 -5.46 -8.29 -5.61
N ILE A 29 -6.65 -8.64 -6.11
CA ILE A 29 -6.88 -9.88 -6.85
C ILE A 29 -6.02 -9.91 -8.13
N ALA A 30 -5.96 -8.81 -8.88
CA ALA A 30 -5.12 -8.72 -10.07
C ALA A 30 -3.63 -8.88 -9.75
N LEU A 31 -3.15 -8.26 -8.66
CA LEU A 31 -1.78 -8.40 -8.18
C LEU A 31 -1.47 -9.84 -7.76
N GLN A 32 -2.39 -10.51 -7.06
CA GLN A 32 -2.22 -11.91 -6.69
C GLN A 32 -2.18 -12.86 -7.89
N ARG A 33 -2.98 -12.59 -8.94
CA ARG A 33 -2.91 -13.34 -10.20
C ARG A 33 -1.53 -13.25 -10.88
N LEU A 34 -0.73 -12.23 -10.54
CA LEU A 34 0.64 -12.05 -11.02
C LEU A 34 1.71 -12.55 -10.02
N GLY A 35 1.32 -13.12 -8.88
CA GLY A 35 2.25 -13.55 -7.83
C GLY A 35 2.83 -12.40 -7.00
N VAL A 36 2.17 -11.25 -6.95
CA VAL A 36 2.60 -10.14 -6.07
C VAL A 36 2.10 -10.40 -4.65
N GLU A 37 2.97 -10.16 -3.66
CA GLU A 37 2.61 -10.19 -2.25
C GLU A 37 1.89 -8.90 -1.89
N THR A 38 0.74 -9.04 -1.25
CA THR A 38 -0.24 -7.96 -1.09
C THR A 38 -0.48 -7.65 0.37
N ILE A 39 -0.44 -6.35 0.69
CA ILE A 39 -0.70 -5.83 2.03
C ILE A 39 -1.88 -4.86 1.91
N ALA A 40 -3.02 -5.22 2.49
CA ALA A 40 -4.21 -4.37 2.53
C ALA A 40 -4.25 -3.60 3.85
N VAL A 41 -4.27 -2.28 3.75
CA VAL A 41 -4.37 -1.37 4.89
C VAL A 41 -5.70 -0.62 4.83
N ASP A 42 -6.40 -0.55 5.96
CA ASP A 42 -7.62 0.24 6.10
C ASP A 42 -7.75 0.78 7.54
N ARG A 43 -8.78 1.60 7.79
CA ARG A 43 -9.12 2.15 9.11
C ARG A 43 -10.01 1.22 9.95
N TYR A 44 -10.42 0.09 9.41
CA TYR A 44 -11.26 -0.90 10.08
C TYR A 44 -10.87 -2.33 9.64
N ASP A 45 -11.11 -3.29 10.53
CA ASP A 45 -10.85 -4.70 10.26
C ASP A 45 -11.86 -5.27 9.25
N HIS A 46 -11.42 -6.30 8.52
CA HIS A 46 -12.20 -7.06 7.54
C HIS A 46 -12.70 -6.25 6.33
N ALA A 47 -12.03 -5.15 6.00
CA ALA A 47 -12.27 -4.41 4.77
C ALA A 47 -12.23 -5.34 3.53
N PRO A 48 -12.99 -5.05 2.46
CA PRO A 48 -13.11 -5.94 1.29
C PRO A 48 -11.76 -6.46 0.75
N GLY A 49 -10.76 -5.59 0.64
CA GLY A 49 -9.40 -5.94 0.20
C GLY A 49 -8.60 -6.75 1.21
N GLN A 50 -8.82 -6.56 2.51
CA GLN A 50 -8.17 -7.37 3.56
C GLN A 50 -8.56 -8.84 3.50
N GLN A 51 -9.77 -9.16 3.01
CA GLN A 51 -10.25 -10.54 2.88
C GLN A 51 -9.51 -11.35 1.81
N VAL A 52 -8.86 -10.67 0.87
CA VAL A 52 -8.12 -11.32 -0.22
C VAL A 52 -6.61 -11.17 -0.06
N ALA A 53 -6.11 -10.16 0.66
CA ALA A 53 -4.68 -9.88 0.80
C ALA A 53 -3.91 -10.98 1.55
N HIS A 54 -2.59 -11.05 1.30
CA HIS A 54 -1.70 -11.90 2.10
C HIS A 54 -1.58 -11.38 3.53
N HIS A 55 -1.54 -10.05 3.68
CA HIS A 55 -1.45 -9.38 4.97
C HIS A 55 -2.54 -8.32 5.10
N ALA A 56 -3.26 -8.33 6.22
CA ALA A 56 -4.21 -7.29 6.60
C ALA A 56 -3.63 -6.44 7.73
N ARG A 57 -3.80 -5.12 7.64
CA ARG A 57 -3.34 -4.16 8.66
C ARG A 57 -4.43 -3.12 8.86
N THR A 58 -4.66 -2.76 10.12
CA THR A 58 -5.66 -1.77 10.50
C THR A 58 -4.97 -0.67 11.30
N ILE A 59 -4.92 0.55 10.74
CA ILE A 59 -4.28 1.71 11.35
C ILE A 59 -5.09 2.97 11.06
N THR A 60 -4.80 4.05 11.78
CA THR A 60 -5.25 5.39 11.37
C THR A 60 -4.32 5.89 10.26
N MET A 61 -4.72 5.74 8.98
CA MET A 61 -3.84 6.09 7.84
C MET A 61 -3.55 7.60 7.71
N SER A 62 -4.38 8.46 8.32
CA SER A 62 -4.14 9.90 8.44
C SER A 62 -3.17 10.26 9.58
N ASP A 63 -2.76 9.30 10.41
CA ASP A 63 -1.70 9.49 11.39
C ASP A 63 -0.34 9.21 10.71
N PRO A 64 0.50 10.25 10.52
CA PRO A 64 1.78 10.09 9.83
C PRO A 64 2.75 9.17 10.56
N ALA A 65 2.69 9.08 11.90
CA ALA A 65 3.57 8.23 12.67
C ALA A 65 3.19 6.74 12.49
N GLN A 66 1.89 6.43 12.53
CA GLN A 66 1.41 5.07 12.27
C GLN A 66 1.70 4.63 10.84
N LEU A 67 1.43 5.50 9.86
CA LEU A 67 1.69 5.22 8.45
C LEU A 67 3.17 4.95 8.18
N LYS A 68 4.06 5.82 8.71
CA LYS A 68 5.51 5.65 8.59
C LYS A 68 5.98 4.34 9.21
N ALA A 69 5.58 4.09 10.47
CA ALA A 69 5.99 2.88 11.18
C ALA A 69 5.57 1.60 10.43
N LEU A 70 4.36 1.58 9.85
CA LEU A 70 3.89 0.43 9.08
C LEU A 70 4.69 0.24 7.78
N ILE A 71 4.93 1.31 7.03
CA ILE A 71 5.70 1.25 5.78
C ILE A 71 7.14 0.76 6.05
N GLU A 72 7.79 1.27 7.10
CA GLU A 72 9.14 0.83 7.48
C GLU A 72 9.19 -0.62 7.93
N ALA A 73 8.15 -1.11 8.63
CA ALA A 73 8.07 -2.50 9.07
C ALA A 73 7.82 -3.48 7.90
N GLU A 74 6.88 -3.16 7.02
CA GLU A 74 6.47 -4.04 5.93
C GLU A 74 7.41 -4.00 4.72
N ARG A 75 8.09 -2.85 4.52
CA ARG A 75 8.99 -2.56 3.40
C ARG A 75 8.37 -2.92 2.03
N PRO A 76 7.20 -2.37 1.67
CA PRO A 76 6.62 -2.61 0.36
C PRO A 76 7.47 -1.98 -0.75
N HIS A 77 7.44 -2.58 -1.95
CA HIS A 77 8.11 -2.01 -3.11
C HIS A 77 7.30 -0.85 -3.69
N LEU A 78 5.96 -1.00 -3.69
CA LEU A 78 5.02 0.03 -4.14
C LEU A 78 3.97 0.29 -3.06
N VAL A 79 3.58 1.56 -2.92
CA VAL A 79 2.44 2.00 -2.12
C VAL A 79 1.38 2.57 -3.07
N VAL A 80 0.16 2.07 -2.98
CA VAL A 80 -0.98 2.46 -3.81
C VAL A 80 -2.06 3.07 -2.89
N PRO A 81 -2.16 4.40 -2.82
CA PRO A 81 -3.25 5.08 -2.14
C PRO A 81 -4.55 5.02 -2.96
N GLU A 82 -5.66 4.72 -2.29
CA GLU A 82 -6.99 4.58 -2.91
C GLU A 82 -8.01 5.62 -2.43
N ILE A 83 -7.79 6.23 -1.26
CA ILE A 83 -8.70 7.22 -0.64
C ILE A 83 -7.97 8.49 -0.20
N GLU A 84 -8.74 9.54 0.10
CA GLU A 84 -8.22 10.85 0.50
C GLU A 84 -7.72 10.90 1.95
N ALA A 85 -8.26 10.07 2.85
CA ALA A 85 -7.97 10.10 4.29
C ALA A 85 -6.62 9.43 4.65
N ILE A 86 -5.53 9.88 4.04
CA ILE A 86 -4.17 9.38 4.19
C ILE A 86 -3.24 10.56 4.52
N ALA A 87 -2.21 10.34 5.34
CA ALA A 87 -1.16 11.34 5.56
C ALA A 87 -0.27 11.52 4.32
N THR A 88 -0.80 12.15 3.26
CA THR A 88 -0.11 12.33 1.97
C THR A 88 1.22 13.09 2.06
N PRO A 89 1.45 14.06 2.99
CA PRO A 89 2.78 14.66 3.15
C PRO A 89 3.84 13.65 3.62
N MET A 90 3.44 12.68 4.46
CA MET A 90 4.33 11.60 4.87
C MET A 90 4.69 10.68 3.70
N LEU A 91 3.75 10.43 2.78
CA LEU A 91 4.07 9.70 1.55
C LEU A 91 5.10 10.44 0.68
N GLU A 92 5.02 11.78 0.59
CA GLU A 92 6.03 12.58 -0.11
C GLU A 92 7.40 12.48 0.56
N GLU A 93 7.47 12.56 1.89
CA GLU A 93 8.72 12.39 2.65
C GLU A 93 9.36 11.03 2.41
N LEU A 94 8.58 9.95 2.49
CA LEU A 94 9.07 8.58 2.32
C LEU A 94 9.49 8.29 0.87
N GLU A 95 8.77 8.83 -0.11
CA GLU A 95 9.15 8.73 -1.53
C GLU A 95 10.42 9.53 -1.83
N ALA A 96 10.54 10.77 -1.33
CA ALA A 96 11.74 11.59 -1.48
C ALA A 96 12.97 10.98 -0.82
N ALA A 97 12.79 10.26 0.29
CA ALA A 97 13.85 9.51 0.97
C ALA A 97 14.19 8.18 0.26
N GLY A 98 13.47 7.79 -0.80
CA GLY A 98 13.70 6.54 -1.52
C GLY A 98 13.30 5.28 -0.73
N ILE A 99 12.48 5.42 0.33
CA ILE A 99 12.05 4.31 1.18
C ILE A 99 10.98 3.47 0.46
N VAL A 100 10.09 4.13 -0.27
CA VAL A 100 9.03 3.50 -1.08
C VAL A 100 8.84 4.25 -2.38
N ARG A 101 8.18 3.60 -3.34
CA ARG A 101 7.62 4.26 -4.53
C ARG A 101 6.11 4.35 -4.39
N VAL A 102 5.55 5.55 -4.52
CA VAL A 102 4.10 5.79 -4.45
C VAL A 102 3.52 5.80 -5.86
N ILE A 103 2.31 5.26 -6.03
CA ILE A 103 1.63 5.19 -7.32
C ILE A 103 0.49 6.22 -7.38
N PRO A 104 0.37 7.03 -8.45
CA PRO A 104 1.33 7.18 -9.54
C PRO A 104 2.60 7.94 -9.12
N THR A 105 2.48 8.87 -8.16
CA THR A 105 3.56 9.55 -7.40
C THR A 105 2.98 10.09 -6.09
N ALA A 106 3.79 10.34 -5.07
CA ALA A 106 3.30 10.94 -3.82
C ALA A 106 2.77 12.35 -4.03
N ARG A 107 3.43 13.14 -4.89
CA ARG A 107 2.97 14.48 -5.27
C ARG A 107 1.59 14.46 -5.93
N ALA A 108 1.33 13.48 -6.79
CA ALA A 108 0.00 13.34 -7.40
C ALA A 108 -1.06 13.06 -6.35
N ALA A 109 -0.81 12.09 -5.44
CA ALA A 109 -1.72 11.78 -4.35
C ALA A 109 -2.03 13.04 -3.52
N ARG A 110 -0.99 13.76 -3.06
CA ARG A 110 -1.15 15.00 -2.29
C ARG A 110 -1.98 16.06 -3.00
N LEU A 111 -1.68 16.35 -4.27
CA LEU A 111 -2.37 17.42 -5.01
C LEU A 111 -3.84 17.12 -5.33
N THR A 112 -4.26 15.86 -5.27
CA THR A 112 -5.63 15.46 -5.60
C THR A 112 -6.47 15.01 -4.41
N MET A 113 -5.84 14.77 -3.26
CA MET A 113 -6.48 14.21 -2.07
C MET A 113 -6.52 15.19 -0.88
N ASP A 114 -5.69 16.24 -0.88
CA ASP A 114 -5.73 17.37 0.07
C ASP A 114 -6.46 18.58 -0.55
#